data_AF-A0A946UHX7-F1
#
_entry.id   AF-A0A946UHX7-F1
#
_cell.length_a   1.000
_cell.length_b   1.000
_cell.length_c   1.000
_cell.angle_alpha   90.00
_cell.angle_beta   90.00
_cell.angle_gamma   90.00
#
_symmetry.space_group_name_H-M   'P 1'
#
loop_
_entity.id
_entity.type
_entity.pdbx_description
1 polymer ?
#
loop_
_entity_poly.entity_id
_entity_poly.type
_entity_poly.pdbx_seq_one_letter_code
_entity_poly.pdbx_strand_id
1 'polypeptide(L)' 'MYNEVFERARKARDPRFDGRFFIGVRTTGIYCRPICPA' A
#
# COMPACT_ATOMS: atom_id res chain seq x y z
N MET A 1 -11.54 7.89 10.63
CA MET A 1 -10.85 6.62 10.94
C MET A 1 -10.81 5.72 9.70
N TYR A 2 -10.21 6.17 8.59
CA TYR A 2 -10.19 5.46 7.30
C TYR A 2 -8.84 4.76 7.01
N ASN A 3 -7.78 5.09 7.75
CA ASN A 3 -6.42 4.61 7.50
C ASN A 3 -6.20 3.12 7.81
N GLU A 4 -7.03 2.51 8.68
CA GLU A 4 -6.90 1.09 9.00
C GLU A 4 -7.11 0.18 7.78
N VAL A 5 -7.99 0.58 6.84
CA VAL A 5 -8.28 -0.24 5.65
C VAL A 5 -7.05 -0.34 4.76
N PHE A 6 -6.34 0.76 4.52
CA PHE A 6 -5.15 0.78 3.69
C PHE A 6 -3.96 0.07 4.34
N GLU A 7 -3.79 0.21 5.66
CA GLU A 7 -2.77 -0.54 6.40
C GLU A 7 -3.04 -2.04 6.41
N ARG A 8 -4.29 -2.46 6.61
CA ARG A 8 -4.69 -3.87 6.52
C ARG A 8 -4.49 -4.42 5.11
N ALA A 9 -4.90 -3.68 4.09
CA ALA A 9 -4.72 -4.06 2.69
C ALA A 9 -3.24 -4.22 2.31
N ARG A 10 -2.37 -3.30 2.78
CA ARG A 10 -0.91 -3.40 2.61
C ARG A 10 -0.34 -4.63 3.31
N LYS A 11 -0.71 -4.88 4.56
CA LYS A 11 -0.22 -6.06 5.32
C LYS A 11 -0.69 -7.37 4.70
N ALA A 12 -1.94 -7.41 4.22
CA ALA A 12 -2.53 -8.58 3.58
C ALA A 12 -2.06 -8.78 2.12
N ARG A 13 -1.36 -7.78 1.53
CA ARG A 13 -1.00 -7.73 0.10
C ARG A 13 -2.22 -8.01 -0.79
N ASP A 14 -3.36 -7.40 -0.43
CA ASP A 14 -4.64 -7.69 -1.08
C ASP A 14 -4.67 -7.15 -2.53
N PRO A 15 -4.77 -8.01 -3.56
CA PRO A 15 -4.79 -7.59 -4.96
C PRO A 15 -5.98 -6.72 -5.33
N ARG A 16 -7.07 -6.74 -4.56
CA ARG A 16 -8.27 -5.93 -4.81
C ARG A 16 -8.01 -4.43 -4.66
N PHE A 17 -6.97 -4.09 -3.90
CA PHE A 17 -6.52 -2.72 -3.69
C PHE A 17 -5.35 -2.33 -4.59
N ASP A 18 -4.83 -3.25 -5.40
CA ASP A 18 -3.81 -2.94 -6.40
C ASP A 18 -4.34 -1.90 -7.40
N GLY A 19 -3.64 -0.78 -7.55
CA GLY A 19 -4.08 0.36 -8.38
C GLY A 19 -5.17 1.26 -7.78
N ARG A 20 -5.73 0.92 -6.60
CA ARG A 20 -6.64 1.82 -5.86
C ARG A 20 -5.87 2.89 -5.09
N PHE A 21 -4.69 2.54 -4.59
CA PHE A 21 -3.80 3.47 -3.89
C PHE A 21 -2.35 3.03 -4.04
N PHE A 22 -1.43 3.95 -3.72
CA PHE A 22 0.01 3.74 -3.72
C PHE A 22 0.58 4.12 -2.36
N ILE A 23 1.68 3.48 -1.98
CA ILE A 23 2.40 3.73 -0.74
C ILE A 23 3.68 4.48 -1.08
N GLY A 24 3.83 5.70 -0.56
CA GLY A 24 5.04 6.49 -0.73
C GLY A 24 6.05 6.21 0.37
N VAL A 25 7.26 5.77 0.01
CA VAL A 25 8.38 5.64 0.94
C VAL A 25 9.03 7.00 1.08
N ARG A 26 8.79 7.68 2.22
CA ARG A 26 9.24 9.06 2.46
C ARG A 26 10.75 9.26 2.35
N THR A 27 11.53 8.24 2.66
CA THR A 27 13.00 8.30 2.67
C THR A 27 13.61 8.19 1.27
N THR A 28 12.97 7.46 0.36
CA THR A 28 13.48 7.23 -1.01
C THR A 28 12.68 7.97 -2.08
N GLY A 29 11.49 8.48 -1.75
CA GLY A 29 10.55 9.05 -2.71
C GLY A 29 9.93 8.01 -3.67
N ILE A 30 10.16 6.72 -3.41
CA ILE A 30 9.64 5.64 -4.25
C ILE A 30 8.18 5.37 -3.91
N TYR A 31 7.36 5.19 -4.94
CA TYR A 31 5.98 4.76 -4.80
C TYR A 31 5.86 3.27 -5.08
N CYS A 32 5.33 2.54 -4.11
CA CYS A 32 5.09 1.10 -4.19
C CYS A 32 3.60 0.81 -4.31
N ARG A 33 3.28 -0.31 -4.98
CA ARG A 33 1.93 -0.89 -4.96
C ARG A 33 1.68 -1.61 -3.63
N PRO A 34 0.43 -1.70 -3.14
CA PRO A 34 0.11 -2.38 -1.89
C PRO A 34 0.41 -3.89 -1.90
N ILE A 35 0.59 -4.49 -3.08
CA ILE A 35 1.02 -5.89 -3.26
C ILE A 35 2.54 -6.07 -3.31
N CYS A 36 3.33 -4.99 -3.24
CA CYS A 36 4.77 -5.05 -3.40
C CYS A 36 5.38 -6.01 -2.34
N PRO A 37 6.26 -6.94 -2.76
CA PRO A 37 6.88 -7.90 -1.84
C PRO A 37 8.01 -7.32 -0.99
N ALA A 38 8.50 -6.13 -1.36
CA ALA A 38 9.66 -5.46 -0.78
C ALA A 38 9.45 -4.96 0.65
#